data_AF-A0A3R9J0L6-F1
#
_entry.id   AF-A0A3R9J0L6-F1
#
_cell.length_a   1.000
_cell.length_b   1.000
_cell.length_c   1.000
_cell.angle_alpha   90.00
_cell.angle_beta   90.00
_cell.angle_gamma   90.00
#
_symmetry.space_group_name_H-M   'P 1'
#
loop_
_entity.id
_entity.type
_entity.pdbx_description
1 polymer ?
#
loop_
_entity_poly.entity_id
_entity_poly.type
_entity_poly.pdbx_seq_one_letter_code
_entity_poly.pdbx_strand_id
1 'polypeptide(L)'
;MDKLEEIQIKIKKQEDVLLSLEDDYRIAKKKIEESYENLDDNRSQLTRLYEEFENIAYDFGRQKSGDDGEHHQFLMLLESYSSETSSEYLRQYAKIEAKDEELQTQYRKERSRLEKELEESYSQIKALYELERGQKKC
;
A
#
# COMPACT_ATOMS: atom_id res chain seq x y z
N MET A 1 -34.61 28.13 -1.94
CA MET A 1 -34.40 26.67 -1.85
C MET A 1 -34.91 26.27 -0.48
N ASP A 2 -35.58 25.12 -0.37
CA ASP A 2 -36.06 24.63 0.93
C ASP A 2 -34.85 24.19 1.77
N LYS A 3 -34.87 24.43 3.10
CA LYS A 3 -33.78 24.03 4.00
C LYS A 3 -33.58 22.52 4.00
N LEU A 4 -34.66 21.74 3.82
CA LEU A 4 -34.59 20.30 3.65
C LEU A 4 -33.84 19.92 2.36
N GLU A 5 -34.16 20.59 1.26
CA GLU A 5 -33.54 20.37 -0.04
C GLU A 5 -32.04 20.71 -0.02
N GLU A 6 -31.66 21.81 0.64
CA GLU A 6 -30.26 22.21 0.83
C GLU A 6 -29.44 21.13 1.59
N ILE A 7 -29.99 20.56 2.66
CA ILE A 7 -29.29 19.51 3.42
C ILE A 7 -29.27 18.19 2.64
N GLN A 8 -30.31 17.85 1.90
CA GLN A 8 -30.31 16.66 1.03
C GLN A 8 -29.23 16.75 -0.05
N ILE A 9 -29.08 17.92 -0.68
CA ILE A 9 -28.00 18.17 -1.65
C ILE A 9 -26.63 18.04 -0.96
N LYS A 10 -26.49 18.58 0.26
CA LYS A 10 -25.24 18.47 1.02
C LYS A 10 -24.89 17.01 1.36
N ILE A 11 -25.84 16.22 1.84
CA ILE A 11 -25.66 14.79 2.14
C ILE A 11 -25.20 14.05 0.90
N LYS A 12 -25.91 14.22 -0.23
CA LYS A 12 -25.54 13.56 -1.48
C LYS A 12 -24.10 13.90 -1.89
N LYS A 13 -23.72 15.17 -1.78
CA LYS A 13 -22.36 15.61 -2.08
C LYS A 13 -21.32 14.98 -1.13
N GLN A 14 -21.63 14.85 0.16
CA GLN A 14 -20.75 14.21 1.13
C GLN A 14 -20.59 12.70 0.86
N GLU A 15 -21.66 12.03 0.44
CA GLU A 15 -21.65 10.62 0.01
C GLU A 15 -20.80 10.43 -1.25
N ASP A 16 -20.98 11.29 -2.26
CA ASP A 16 -20.17 11.25 -3.49
C ASP A 16 -18.68 11.45 -3.19
N VAL A 17 -18.34 12.34 -2.25
CA VAL A 17 -16.95 12.56 -1.81
C VAL A 17 -16.39 11.35 -1.06
N LEU A 18 -17.16 10.70 -0.20
CA LEU A 18 -16.75 9.46 0.46
C LEU A 18 -16.48 8.35 -0.55
N LEU A 19 -17.34 8.20 -1.56
CA LEU A 19 -17.18 7.20 -2.61
C LEU A 19 -15.90 7.43 -3.39
N SER A 20 -15.63 8.68 -3.78
CA SER A 20 -14.37 9.06 -4.45
C SER A 20 -13.14 8.75 -3.59
N LEU A 21 -13.20 9.03 -2.28
CA LEU A 21 -12.10 8.72 -1.36
C LEU A 21 -11.83 7.21 -1.29
N GLU A 22 -12.87 6.37 -1.29
CA GLU A 22 -12.72 4.92 -1.29
C GLU A 22 -12.10 4.40 -2.59
N ASP A 23 -12.52 4.94 -3.74
CA ASP A 23 -11.95 4.59 -5.04
C ASP A 23 -10.48 5.00 -5.15
N ASP A 24 -10.14 6.23 -4.75
CA ASP A 24 -8.77 6.75 -4.75
C ASP A 24 -7.86 5.91 -3.84
N TYR A 25 -8.34 5.58 -2.62
CA TYR A 25 -7.62 4.72 -1.69
C TYR A 25 -7.40 3.32 -2.28
N ARG A 26 -8.42 2.71 -2.90
CA ARG A 26 -8.30 1.39 -3.52
C ARG A 26 -7.26 1.39 -4.64
N ILE A 27 -7.27 2.42 -5.50
CA ILE A 27 -6.30 2.56 -6.59
C ILE A 27 -4.88 2.72 -6.04
N ALA A 28 -4.70 3.58 -5.02
CA ALA A 28 -3.39 3.80 -4.40
C ALA A 28 -2.88 2.53 -3.70
N LYS A 29 -3.76 1.83 -2.97
CA LYS A 29 -3.42 0.60 -2.26
C LYS A 29 -2.97 -0.51 -3.23
N LYS A 30 -3.68 -0.66 -4.35
CA LYS A 30 -3.29 -1.63 -5.39
C LYS A 30 -1.89 -1.36 -5.94
N LYS A 31 -1.52 -0.10 -6.17
CA LYS A 31 -0.15 0.24 -6.64
C LYS A 31 0.93 -0.10 -5.62
N ILE A 32 0.62 -0.01 -4.33
CA ILE A 32 1.53 -0.42 -3.26
C ILE A 32 1.67 -1.94 -3.23
N GLU A 33 0.57 -2.68 -3.36
CA GLU A 33 0.58 -4.14 -3.46
C GLU A 33 1.41 -4.62 -4.66
N GLU A 34 1.19 -4.03 -5.84
CA GLU A 34 2.00 -4.28 -7.04
C GLU A 34 3.50 -3.96 -6.79
N SER A 35 3.82 -2.98 -5.95
CA SER A 35 5.22 -2.66 -5.60
C SER A 35 5.85 -3.74 -4.73
N TYR A 36 5.11 -4.35 -3.80
CA TYR A 36 5.58 -5.49 -3.03
C TYR A 36 5.82 -6.72 -3.91
N GLU A 37 4.85 -7.03 -4.78
CA GLU A 37 4.95 -8.17 -5.71
C GLU A 37 6.20 -8.04 -6.60
N ASN A 38 6.41 -6.87 -7.21
CA ASN A 38 7.60 -6.61 -8.02
C ASN A 38 8.91 -6.73 -7.23
N LEU A 39 8.93 -6.28 -5.97
CA LEU A 39 10.12 -6.38 -5.12
C LEU A 39 10.43 -7.84 -4.75
N ASP A 40 9.40 -8.63 -4.44
CA ASP A 40 9.53 -10.05 -4.12
C ASP A 40 9.93 -10.89 -5.35
N ASP A 41 9.39 -10.57 -6.52
CA ASP A 41 9.78 -11.18 -7.79
C ASP A 41 11.25 -10.92 -8.11
N ASN A 42 11.70 -9.67 -7.97
CA ASN A 42 13.10 -9.31 -8.18
C ASN A 42 14.03 -10.04 -7.20
N ARG A 43 13.65 -10.14 -5.91
CA ARG A 43 14.42 -10.92 -4.92
C ARG A 43 14.52 -12.37 -5.35
N SER A 44 13.41 -12.98 -5.75
CA SER A 44 13.35 -14.38 -6.20
C SER A 44 14.26 -14.64 -7.40
N GLN A 45 14.27 -13.74 -8.39
CA GLN A 45 15.16 -13.83 -9.54
C GLN A 45 16.64 -13.73 -9.15
N LEU A 46 16.99 -12.79 -8.26
CA LEU A 46 18.36 -12.65 -7.76
C LEU A 46 18.82 -13.88 -6.98
N THR A 47 17.98 -14.41 -6.09
CA THR A 47 18.28 -15.65 -5.35
C THR A 47 18.60 -16.81 -6.29
N ARG A 48 17.76 -17.04 -7.32
CA ARG A 48 18.02 -18.09 -8.32
C ARG A 48 19.33 -17.87 -9.07
N LEU A 49 19.63 -16.63 -9.46
CA LEU A 49 20.86 -16.30 -10.15
C LEU A 49 22.10 -16.59 -9.28
N TYR A 50 22.02 -16.28 -7.98
CA TYR A 50 23.10 -16.60 -7.04
C TYR A 50 23.29 -18.10 -6.87
N GLU A 51 22.21 -18.87 -6.75
CA GLU A 51 22.27 -20.34 -6.70
C GLU A 51 22.87 -20.93 -7.99
N GLU A 52 22.51 -20.41 -9.16
CA GLU A 52 23.08 -20.82 -10.45
C GLU A 52 24.59 -20.55 -10.52
N PHE A 53 25.03 -19.36 -10.11
CA PHE A 53 26.47 -19.03 -10.08
C PHE A 53 27.25 -19.86 -9.07
N GLU A 54 26.68 -20.12 -7.90
CA GLU A 54 27.30 -20.98 -6.89
C GLU A 54 27.47 -22.41 -7.41
N ASN A 55 26.44 -22.97 -8.05
CA ASN A 55 26.51 -24.30 -8.67
C ASN A 55 27.59 -24.37 -9.77
N ILE A 56 27.63 -23.38 -10.65
CA ILE A 56 28.66 -23.30 -11.71
C ILE A 56 30.05 -23.24 -11.08
N ALA A 57 30.25 -22.41 -10.06
CA ALA A 57 31.53 -22.30 -9.37
C ALA A 57 31.95 -23.64 -8.71
N TYR A 58 31.02 -24.36 -8.07
CA TYR A 58 31.33 -25.68 -7.50
C TYR A 58 31.72 -26.70 -8.56
N ASP A 59 31.05 -26.71 -9.71
CA ASP A 59 31.36 -27.61 -10.82
C ASP A 59 32.75 -27.33 -11.41
N PHE A 60 33.13 -26.05 -11.56
CA PHE A 60 34.48 -25.66 -11.96
C PHE A 60 35.55 -26.13 -10.96
N GLY A 61 35.34 -25.91 -9.66
CA GLY A 61 36.27 -26.35 -8.61
C GLY A 61 36.50 -27.87 -8.60
N ARG A 62 35.46 -28.67 -8.88
CA ARG A 62 35.58 -30.14 -8.98
C ARG A 62 36.41 -30.62 -10.16
N GLN A 63 36.42 -29.88 -11.27
CA GLN A 63 37.13 -30.26 -12.48
C GLN A 63 38.66 -30.02 -12.39
N LYS A 64 39.16 -29.43 -11.30
CA LYS A 64 40.56 -28.95 -11.16
C LYS A 64 41.01 -28.08 -12.33
N SER A 65 40.07 -27.37 -12.96
CA SER A 65 40.31 -26.47 -14.07
C SER A 65 40.20 -25.02 -13.58
N GLY A 66 41.32 -24.47 -13.10
CA GLY A 66 41.39 -23.08 -12.64
C GLY A 66 42.39 -22.87 -11.50
N ASP A 67 42.64 -21.61 -11.17
CA ASP A 67 43.37 -21.21 -9.95
C ASP A 67 42.40 -21.21 -8.75
N ASP A 68 42.70 -22.01 -7.72
CA ASP A 68 41.91 -22.09 -6.48
C ASP A 68 41.76 -20.70 -5.82
N GLY A 69 42.72 -19.79 -6.02
CA GLY A 69 42.65 -18.42 -5.52
C GLY A 69 41.58 -17.57 -6.21
N GLU A 70 41.47 -17.66 -7.53
CA GLU A 70 40.45 -16.93 -8.32
C GLU A 70 39.05 -17.47 -8.03
N HIS A 71 38.92 -18.79 -7.87
CA HIS A 71 37.67 -19.45 -7.47
C HIS A 71 37.16 -18.98 -6.11
N HIS A 72 38.06 -18.93 -5.12
CA HIS A 72 37.71 -18.45 -3.78
C HIS A 72 37.30 -16.96 -3.80
N GLN A 73 38.00 -16.12 -4.57
CA GLN A 73 37.66 -14.71 -4.73
C GLN A 73 36.28 -14.52 -5.36
N PHE A 74 35.92 -15.34 -6.36
CA PHE A 74 34.61 -15.31 -6.98
C PHE A 74 33.49 -15.65 -5.97
N LEU A 75 33.65 -16.70 -5.17
CA LEU A 75 32.67 -17.09 -4.16
C LEU A 75 32.48 -16.00 -3.09
N MET A 76 33.57 -15.41 -2.60
CA MET A 76 33.49 -14.29 -1.67
C MET A 76 32.74 -13.08 -2.25
N LEU A 77 32.97 -12.79 -3.53
CA LEU A 77 32.28 -11.71 -4.22
C LEU A 77 30.77 -12.00 -4.35
N LEU A 78 30.42 -13.24 -4.72
CA LEU A 78 29.04 -13.69 -4.83
C LEU A 78 28.30 -13.59 -3.48
N GLU A 79 28.93 -14.04 -2.40
CA GLU A 79 28.40 -13.91 -1.04
C GLU A 79 28.17 -12.43 -0.65
N SER A 80 29.15 -11.58 -0.96
CA SER A 80 29.04 -10.13 -0.70
C SER A 80 27.87 -9.50 -1.46
N TYR A 81 27.67 -9.84 -2.73
CA TYR A 81 26.54 -9.35 -3.53
C TYR A 81 25.20 -9.88 -3.00
N SER A 82 25.13 -11.14 -2.62
CA SER A 82 23.91 -11.73 -2.03
C SER A 82 23.52 -11.05 -0.72
N SER A 83 24.52 -10.74 0.12
CA SER A 83 24.31 -10.00 1.37
C SER A 83 23.84 -8.56 1.15
N GLU A 84 24.48 -7.83 0.22
CA GLU A 84 24.12 -6.44 -0.07
C GLU A 84 22.72 -6.34 -0.70
N THR A 85 22.39 -7.23 -1.64
CA THR A 85 21.05 -7.22 -2.26
C THR A 85 19.95 -7.65 -1.30
N SER A 86 20.23 -8.56 -0.37
CA SER A 86 19.31 -8.87 0.74
C SER A 86 19.07 -7.66 1.64
N SER A 87 20.14 -6.90 1.94
CA SER A 87 20.04 -5.67 2.74
C SER A 87 19.26 -4.59 2.01
N GLU A 88 19.48 -4.43 0.70
CA GLU A 88 18.74 -3.47 -0.12
C GLU A 88 17.26 -3.87 -0.27
N TYR A 89 16.95 -5.16 -0.39
CA TYR A 89 15.55 -5.65 -0.34
C TYR A 89 14.85 -5.17 0.93
N LEU A 90 15.47 -5.35 2.11
CA LEU A 90 14.88 -4.91 3.38
C LEU A 90 14.70 -3.39 3.43
N ARG A 91 15.67 -2.62 2.92
CA ARG A 91 15.55 -1.15 2.82
C ARG A 91 14.40 -0.71 1.91
N GLN A 92 14.21 -1.39 0.78
CA GLN A 92 13.11 -1.08 -0.13
C GLN A 92 11.77 -1.50 0.44
N TYR A 93 11.70 -2.68 1.08
CA TYR A 93 10.52 -3.16 1.77
C TYR A 93 10.05 -2.14 2.81
N ALA A 94 10.95 -1.67 3.69
CA ALA A 94 10.63 -0.66 4.70
C ALA A 94 10.15 0.67 4.10
N LYS A 95 10.63 1.06 2.91
CA LYS A 95 10.13 2.26 2.20
C LYS A 95 8.72 2.07 1.67
N ILE A 96 8.38 0.87 1.19
CA ILE A 96 7.02 0.55 0.74
C ILE A 96 6.08 0.49 1.95
N GLU A 97 6.52 -0.15 3.04
CA GLU A 97 5.77 -0.23 4.30
C GLU A 97 5.44 1.14 4.88
N ALA A 98 6.42 2.03 4.97
CA ALA A 98 6.19 3.40 5.44
C ALA A 98 5.16 4.15 4.59
N LYS A 99 5.17 3.96 3.26
CA LYS A 99 4.17 4.55 2.35
C LYS A 99 2.79 3.96 2.54
N ASP A 100 2.69 2.65 2.79
CA ASP A 100 1.44 1.97 3.05
C ASP A 100 0.81 2.45 4.37
N GLU A 101 1.61 2.53 5.43
CA GLU A 101 1.18 3.06 6.72
C GLU A 101 0.71 4.51 6.62
N GLU A 102 1.44 5.35 5.89
CA GLU A 102 1.06 6.73 5.64
C GLU A 102 -0.28 6.81 4.89
N LEU A 103 -0.44 6.05 3.80
CA LEU A 103 -1.69 6.00 3.03
C LEU A 103 -2.87 5.56 3.90
N GLN A 104 -2.70 4.50 4.70
CA GLN A 104 -3.76 4.00 5.58
C GLN A 104 -4.13 5.02 6.66
N THR A 105 -3.13 5.70 7.24
CA THR A 105 -3.35 6.71 8.27
C THR A 105 -4.11 7.91 7.72
N GLN A 106 -3.69 8.41 6.55
CA GLN A 106 -4.37 9.52 5.87
C GLN A 106 -5.80 9.14 5.51
N TYR A 107 -6.00 7.97 4.89
CA TYR A 107 -7.33 7.46 4.54
C TYR A 107 -8.26 7.37 5.75
N ARG A 108 -7.82 6.73 6.85
CA ARG A 108 -8.64 6.58 8.06
C ARG A 108 -9.02 7.92 8.67
N LYS A 109 -8.09 8.88 8.71
CA LYS A 109 -8.33 10.23 9.21
C LYS A 109 -9.37 10.95 8.37
N GLU A 110 -9.21 10.94 7.05
CA GLU A 110 -10.08 11.66 6.14
C GLU A 110 -11.48 11.04 6.08
N ARG A 111 -11.55 9.71 6.04
CA ARG A 111 -12.80 8.94 6.12
C ARG A 111 -13.56 9.25 7.41
N SER A 112 -12.88 9.19 8.56
CA SER A 112 -13.53 9.47 9.85
C SER A 112 -14.06 10.90 9.92
N ARG A 113 -13.35 11.88 9.34
CA ARG A 113 -13.85 13.26 9.25
C ARG A 113 -15.14 13.31 8.42
N LEU A 114 -15.11 12.75 7.21
CA LEU A 114 -16.26 12.78 6.30
C LEU A 114 -17.47 12.04 6.87
N GLU A 115 -17.27 10.89 7.52
CA GLU A 115 -18.34 10.13 8.18
C GLU A 115 -19.00 10.95 9.31
N LYS A 116 -18.22 11.68 10.12
CA LYS A 116 -18.76 12.59 11.14
C LYS A 116 -19.56 13.73 10.53
N GLU A 117 -19.02 14.37 9.50
CA GLU A 117 -19.71 15.46 8.80
C GLU A 117 -21.02 15.00 8.15
N LEU A 118 -21.07 13.75 7.69
CA LEU A 118 -22.26 13.12 7.11
C LEU A 118 -23.28 12.79 8.20
N GLU A 119 -22.85 12.23 9.34
CA GLU A 119 -23.70 11.94 10.51
C GLU A 119 -24.36 13.20 11.06
N GLU A 120 -23.63 14.31 11.12
CA GLU A 120 -24.16 15.62 11.49
C GLU A 120 -25.25 16.09 10.52
N SER A 121 -25.03 15.99 9.20
CA SER A 121 -26.02 16.35 8.19
C SER A 121 -27.28 15.48 8.29
N TYR A 122 -27.13 14.17 8.51
CA TYR A 122 -28.25 13.26 8.75
C TYR A 122 -29.05 13.62 10.01
N SER A 123 -28.35 13.98 11.09
CA SER A 123 -28.98 14.42 12.35
C SER A 123 -29.80 15.70 12.15
N GLN A 124 -29.29 16.65 11.36
CA GLN A 124 -30.01 17.89 11.04
C GLN A 124 -31.30 17.63 10.26
N ILE A 125 -31.27 16.76 9.25
CA ILE A 125 -32.47 16.38 8.49
C ILE A 125 -33.51 15.71 9.39
N LYS A 126 -33.07 14.81 10.28
CA LYS A 126 -33.97 14.13 11.20
C LYS A 126 -34.68 15.13 12.12
N ALA A 127 -33.93 16.09 12.67
CA ALA A 127 -34.49 17.14 13.53
C ALA A 127 -35.51 18.02 12.78
N LEU A 128 -35.25 18.36 11.51
CA LEU A 128 -36.20 19.11 10.68
C LEU A 128 -37.49 18.32 10.42
N TYR A 129 -37.40 17.03 10.09
CA TYR A 129 -38.59 16.19 9.93
C TYR A 129 -39.41 16.05 11.22
N GLU A 130 -38.75 15.98 12.38
CA GLU A 130 -39.42 15.94 13.68
C GLU A 130 -40.14 17.26 13.98
N LEU A 131 -39.55 18.41 13.67
CA LEU A 131 -40.17 19.73 13.79
C LEU A 131 -41.40 19.88 12.89
N GLU A 132 -41.31 19.49 11.62
CA GLU A 132 -42.45 19.54 10.69
C GLU A 132 -43.61 18.62 11.13
N ARG A 133 -43.29 17.44 11.68
CA ARG A 133 -44.31 16.53 12.25
C ARG A 133 -44.95 17.08 13.51
N GLY A 134 -44.20 17.80 14.35
CA GLY A 134 -44.73 18.46 15.54
C GLY A 134 -45.70 19.60 15.20
N GLN A 135 -45.35 20.42 14.21
CA GLN A 135 -46.18 21.53 13.75
C GLN A 135 -47.49 21.06 13.09
N LYS A 136 -47.50 19.91 12.39
CA LYS A 136 -48.71 19.33 11.79
C LYS A 136 -49.69 18.71 12.80
N LYS A 137 -49.31 18.59 14.07
CA LYS A 137 -50.13 18.00 15.16
C LYS A 137 -50.78 19.05 16.08
N CYS A 138 -50.44 20.33 15.92
CA CYS A 138 -51.11 21.47 16.56
C CYS A 138 -52.08 22.13 15.58
#